data_AF-A0A3Q2V926-F1
#
_entry.id   AF-A0A3Q2V926-F1
#
_cell.length_a   1.000
_cell.length_b   1.000
_cell.length_c   1.000
_cell.angle_alpha   90.00
_cell.angle_beta   90.00
_cell.angle_gamma   90.00
#
_symmetry.space_group_name_H-M   'P 1'
#
loop_
_entity.id
_entity.type
_entity.pdbx_description
1 polymer ?
#
loop_
_entity_poly.entity_id
_entity_poly.type
_entity_poly.pdbx_seq_one_letter_code
_entity_poly.pdbx_strand_id
1 'polypeptide(L)'
;MGEVFIHLSIYQTNTYICVSLSVISICLLRNMTKMENAKVEIDDGKEESALPDTLYYLFGVTLIIVDFVLVIVDLSLPAKSRDAGNALEAVSLTISFFFLADVLLRVYVEGFKVYFSSKLNIIDACVVIVTLVVTMVYTFSDLSGPSLIPRYMVVTFLRFLRIIILVRVFRLAAQKKELEKVTRRMISENKRRYQKDGFDLDLTYVTDRVIAMSFPSSGKQAFYRNPIREVARFLDTKHEGHYKVYNLCSEKGYDPQFFHYRVERVFIDDHNVPSLEDMLKYTASVREWMSADPQNIIAIHCKGGKGRTGTMVCTWLIDSDQFESAQDSLEYFGERRTDKSQSSKFQGVETPSQSRYVGYYEIMKNKFNRQLPPPKSLRIKSIRIHSIAGVGKGNGSDFKVKIIVRKELVFECVCAKQENCTVFPDVGNNAAVISLQNGPVVEGDVKVMFESSAGLPKGYEDVPFYFWFNTSFIEDNKLFLPREELDNPHKPKTWDLYKEDFGVTMFFLESE
;
A
#
# COMPACT_ATOMS: atom_id res chain seq x y z
N MET A 1 -40.20 21.04 28.46
CA MET A 1 -39.07 20.10 28.68
C MET A 1 -38.93 19.06 27.56
N GLY A 2 -40.01 18.55 26.97
CA GLY A 2 -39.93 17.56 25.87
C GLY A 2 -39.41 18.11 24.53
N GLU A 3 -39.82 19.31 24.11
CA GLU A 3 -39.39 19.88 22.81
C GLU A 3 -37.90 20.24 22.77
N VAL A 4 -37.31 20.64 23.91
CA VAL A 4 -35.87 20.94 24.02
C VAL A 4 -35.03 19.66 23.91
N PHE A 5 -35.54 18.51 24.39
CA PHE A 5 -34.88 17.21 24.29
C PHE A 5 -34.93 16.62 22.87
N ILE A 6 -36.03 16.86 22.14
CA ILE A 6 -36.20 16.41 20.76
C ILE A 6 -35.34 17.25 19.81
N HIS A 7 -35.27 18.57 20.00
CA HIS A 7 -34.37 19.43 19.24
C HIS A 7 -32.88 19.13 19.53
N LEU A 8 -32.50 18.83 20.78
CA LEU A 8 -31.13 18.38 21.09
C LEU A 8 -30.79 17.02 20.45
N SER A 9 -31.74 16.08 20.45
CA SER A 9 -31.55 14.73 19.88
C SER A 9 -31.42 14.76 18.36
N ILE A 10 -32.23 15.55 17.65
CA ILE A 10 -32.16 15.67 16.18
C ILE A 10 -30.91 16.45 15.74
N TYR A 11 -30.53 17.52 16.47
CA TYR A 11 -29.30 18.27 16.19
C TYR A 11 -28.05 17.44 16.51
N GLN A 12 -28.04 16.64 17.59
CA GLN A 12 -26.98 15.67 17.85
C GLN A 12 -26.96 14.58 16.77
N THR A 13 -28.09 13.98 16.40
CA THR A 13 -28.09 12.87 15.42
C THR A 13 -27.61 13.30 14.03
N ASN A 14 -28.02 14.48 13.53
CA ASN A 14 -27.50 15.02 12.27
C ASN A 14 -26.03 15.46 12.35
N THR A 15 -25.60 16.02 13.49
CA THR A 15 -24.19 16.37 13.71
C THR A 15 -23.32 15.10 13.81
N TYR A 16 -23.81 14.04 14.43
CA TYR A 16 -23.10 12.77 14.59
C TYR A 16 -23.06 11.93 13.31
N ILE A 17 -24.10 11.97 12.45
CA ILE A 17 -24.07 11.34 11.11
C ILE A 17 -23.13 12.09 10.17
N CYS A 18 -23.14 13.44 10.20
CA CYS A 18 -22.14 14.25 9.49
C CYS A 18 -20.73 13.95 10.01
N VAL A 19 -20.52 13.85 11.32
CA VAL A 19 -19.23 13.45 11.91
C VAL A 19 -18.85 12.02 11.54
N SER A 20 -19.80 11.10 11.36
CA SER A 20 -19.52 9.69 10.98
C SER A 20 -19.07 9.55 9.53
N LEU A 21 -19.74 10.23 8.60
CA LEU A 21 -19.29 10.32 7.20
C LEU A 21 -17.98 11.12 7.09
N SER A 22 -17.82 12.14 7.94
CA SER A 22 -16.57 12.89 8.05
C SER A 22 -15.46 12.04 8.65
N VAL A 23 -15.68 11.17 9.62
CA VAL A 23 -14.65 10.31 10.24
C VAL A 23 -14.25 9.18 9.29
N ILE A 24 -15.19 8.63 8.50
CA ILE A 24 -14.87 7.66 7.44
C ILE A 24 -14.09 8.35 6.31
N SER A 25 -14.52 9.53 5.86
CA SER A 25 -13.77 10.34 4.90
C SER A 25 -12.43 10.83 5.45
N ILE A 26 -12.32 11.23 6.72
CA ILE A 26 -11.08 11.69 7.37
C ILE A 26 -10.16 10.50 7.64
N CYS A 27 -10.65 9.31 7.97
CA CYS A 27 -9.79 8.12 8.07
C CYS A 27 -9.26 7.65 6.70
N LEU A 28 -10.01 7.89 5.61
CA LEU A 28 -9.58 7.61 4.24
C LEU A 28 -8.70 8.73 3.65
N LEU A 29 -8.96 10.00 3.95
CA LEU A 29 -8.25 11.18 3.43
C LEU A 29 -7.03 11.60 4.26
N ARG A 30 -7.07 11.46 5.60
CA ARG A 30 -5.97 11.89 6.50
C ARG A 30 -4.77 10.94 6.47
N ASN A 31 -4.91 9.77 5.83
CA ASN A 31 -3.80 8.89 5.47
C ASN A 31 -3.17 9.20 4.10
N MET A 32 -3.69 10.20 3.37
CA MET A 32 -3.18 10.59 2.05
C MET A 32 -2.44 11.93 2.03
N THR A 33 -2.45 12.70 3.12
CA THR A 33 -1.77 14.01 3.16
C THR A 33 -1.00 14.21 4.47
N LYS A 34 0.25 13.73 4.47
CA LYS A 34 1.33 14.29 5.30
C LYS A 34 2.66 14.03 4.60
N MET A 35 2.94 14.85 3.60
CA MET A 35 4.32 15.18 3.26
C MET A 35 4.69 16.38 4.14
N GLU A 36 5.52 16.14 5.15
CA GLU A 36 6.52 17.11 5.60
C GLU A 36 7.49 16.44 6.58
N ASN A 37 8.77 16.53 6.23
CA ASN A 37 9.97 16.09 6.93
C ASN A 37 10.11 14.58 7.17
N ALA A 38 11.13 14.00 6.53
CA ALA A 38 11.57 12.61 6.69
C ALA A 38 12.09 12.36 8.12
N LYS A 39 11.18 12.28 9.09
CA LYS A 39 11.46 11.75 10.41
C LYS A 39 11.18 10.26 10.36
N VAL A 40 12.19 9.45 10.66
CA VAL A 40 12.04 7.98 10.76
C VAL A 40 10.98 7.70 11.83
N GLU A 41 9.87 7.09 11.43
CA GLU A 41 8.83 6.66 12.36
C GLU A 41 9.26 5.30 12.93
N ILE A 42 9.64 5.29 14.21
CA ILE A 42 9.93 4.04 14.93
C ILE A 42 8.61 3.57 15.54
N ASP A 43 8.17 2.39 15.10
CA ASP A 43 7.09 1.65 15.74
C ASP A 43 7.58 1.16 17.11
N ASP A 44 7.13 1.82 18.18
CA ASP A 44 7.57 1.56 19.56
C ASP A 44 6.93 0.32 20.18
N GLY A 45 6.19 -0.46 19.39
CA GLY A 45 5.58 -1.72 19.81
C GLY A 45 4.45 -1.54 20.84
N LYS A 46 4.10 -0.31 21.21
CA LYS A 46 2.98 -0.05 22.12
C LYS A 46 1.68 -0.26 21.35
N GLU A 47 0.81 -1.07 21.95
CA GLU A 47 -0.56 -1.17 21.49
C GLU A 47 -1.20 0.21 21.67
N GLU A 48 -1.23 1.02 20.61
CA GLU A 48 -2.10 2.19 20.56
C GLU A 48 -3.50 1.69 20.91
N SER A 49 -4.02 2.15 22.05
CA SER A 49 -5.35 1.81 22.56
C SER A 49 -6.32 1.75 21.40
N ALA A 50 -6.96 0.59 21.23
CA ALA A 50 -7.78 0.17 20.09
C ALA A 50 -9.08 0.99 19.93
N LEU A 51 -9.03 2.32 20.10
CA LEU A 51 -10.18 3.20 20.13
C LEU A 51 -11.05 3.09 18.86
N PRO A 52 -10.53 3.06 17.61
CA PRO A 52 -11.40 3.02 16.43
C PRO A 52 -12.15 1.70 16.28
N ASP A 53 -11.45 0.57 16.45
CA ASP A 53 -12.03 -0.77 16.29
C ASP A 53 -12.99 -1.12 17.44
N THR A 54 -12.63 -0.70 18.65
CA THR A 54 -13.50 -0.81 19.82
C THR A 54 -14.68 0.15 19.66
N LEU A 55 -14.53 1.30 19.01
CA LEU A 55 -15.64 2.23 18.77
C LEU A 55 -16.62 1.70 17.74
N TYR A 56 -16.19 1.08 16.62
CA TYR A 56 -17.11 0.43 15.67
C TYR A 56 -17.85 -0.74 16.34
N TYR A 57 -17.14 -1.53 17.15
CA TYR A 57 -17.73 -2.61 17.92
C TYR A 57 -18.72 -2.09 18.98
N LEU A 58 -18.31 -1.12 19.80
CA LEU A 58 -19.15 -0.45 20.78
C LEU A 58 -20.35 0.20 20.10
N PHE A 59 -20.18 0.76 18.91
CA PHE A 59 -21.24 1.37 18.12
C PHE A 59 -22.24 0.34 17.61
N GLY A 60 -21.79 -0.77 17.02
CA GLY A 60 -22.66 -1.88 16.63
C GLY A 60 -23.44 -2.45 17.81
N VAL A 61 -22.78 -2.65 18.96
CA VAL A 61 -23.42 -3.08 20.22
C VAL A 61 -24.40 -2.03 20.73
N THR A 62 -24.04 -0.75 20.67
CA THR A 62 -24.89 0.36 21.09
C THR A 62 -26.13 0.46 20.23
N LEU A 63 -26.02 0.32 18.91
CA LEU A 63 -27.16 0.31 18.00
C LEU A 63 -28.12 -0.84 18.30
N ILE A 64 -27.59 -2.02 18.68
CA ILE A 64 -28.42 -3.17 19.07
C ILE A 64 -29.15 -2.88 20.40
N ILE A 65 -28.46 -2.29 21.37
CA ILE A 65 -29.07 -1.89 22.65
C ILE A 65 -30.11 -0.79 22.43
N VAL A 66 -29.81 0.21 21.60
CA VAL A 66 -30.73 1.30 21.25
C VAL A 66 -31.96 0.72 20.56
N ASP A 67 -31.79 -0.17 19.58
CA ASP A 67 -32.89 -0.85 18.91
C ASP A 67 -33.77 -1.66 19.88
N PHE A 68 -33.16 -2.32 20.87
CA PHE A 68 -33.86 -3.01 21.95
C PHE A 68 -34.63 -2.05 22.88
N VAL A 69 -34.04 -0.91 23.23
CA VAL A 69 -34.67 0.12 24.06
C VAL A 69 -35.82 0.80 23.31
N LEU A 70 -35.65 1.14 22.03
CA LEU A 70 -36.70 1.72 21.18
C LEU A 70 -37.92 0.79 21.11
N VAL A 71 -37.67 -0.50 21.05
CA VAL A 71 -38.71 -1.56 21.13
C VAL A 71 -39.47 -1.56 22.46
N ILE A 72 -38.77 -1.38 23.60
CA ILE A 72 -39.40 -1.34 24.93
C ILE A 72 -40.19 -0.04 25.12
N VAL A 73 -39.68 1.07 24.59
CA VAL A 73 -40.35 2.37 24.64
C VAL A 73 -41.64 2.33 23.80
N ASP A 74 -41.58 1.80 22.59
CA ASP A 74 -42.75 1.60 21.71
C ASP A 74 -43.84 0.73 22.38
N LEU A 75 -43.45 -0.27 23.19
CA LEU A 75 -44.38 -1.08 24.00
C LEU A 75 -45.08 -0.33 25.14
N SER A 76 -44.38 0.64 25.70
CA SER A 76 -44.78 1.30 26.95
C SER A 76 -45.59 2.57 26.68
N LEU A 77 -45.63 3.03 25.43
CA LEU A 77 -46.38 4.21 25.01
C LEU A 77 -47.88 3.87 24.86
N PRO A 78 -48.78 4.56 25.57
CA PRO A 78 -50.21 4.49 25.30
C PRO A 78 -50.48 5.00 23.87
N ALA A 79 -51.49 4.45 23.21
CA ALA A 79 -51.83 4.65 21.78
C ALA A 79 -52.13 6.11 21.32
N LYS A 80 -51.78 7.14 22.10
CA LYS A 80 -52.17 8.54 21.92
C LYS A 80 -51.07 9.49 21.40
N SER A 81 -49.86 9.02 21.11
CA SER A 81 -48.80 9.87 20.53
C SER A 81 -48.37 9.40 19.13
N ARG A 82 -49.13 9.79 18.09
CA ARG A 82 -48.82 9.46 16.69
C ARG A 82 -47.45 10.00 16.23
N ASP A 83 -47.06 11.19 16.67
CA ASP A 83 -45.80 11.81 16.24
C ASP A 83 -44.56 11.11 16.81
N ALA A 84 -44.66 10.60 18.04
CA ALA A 84 -43.57 9.81 18.64
C ALA A 84 -43.42 8.44 17.96
N GLY A 85 -44.53 7.81 17.54
CA GLY A 85 -44.50 6.55 16.80
C GLY A 85 -43.78 6.67 15.46
N ASN A 86 -44.10 7.70 14.67
CA ASN A 86 -43.47 7.94 13.37
C ASN A 86 -41.95 8.17 13.47
N ALA A 87 -41.49 8.88 14.51
CA ALA A 87 -40.07 9.11 14.73
C ALA A 87 -39.34 7.81 15.13
N LEU A 88 -39.94 6.97 15.98
CA LEU A 88 -39.39 5.68 16.38
C LEU A 88 -39.31 4.71 15.19
N GLU A 89 -40.33 4.71 14.32
CA GLU A 89 -40.35 3.91 13.09
C GLU A 89 -39.24 4.31 12.11
N ALA A 90 -39.00 5.60 11.91
CA ALA A 90 -37.91 6.11 11.06
C ALA A 90 -36.51 5.72 11.58
N VAL A 91 -36.30 5.76 12.89
CA VAL A 91 -35.04 5.32 13.51
C VAL A 91 -34.85 3.80 13.36
N SER A 92 -35.91 3.01 13.59
CA SER A 92 -35.91 1.55 13.41
C SER A 92 -35.61 1.14 11.95
N LEU A 93 -36.17 1.88 10.98
CA LEU A 93 -35.91 1.68 9.55
C LEU A 93 -34.44 1.99 9.22
N THR A 94 -33.89 3.09 9.75
CA THR A 94 -32.48 3.48 9.55
C THR A 94 -31.52 2.42 10.10
N ILE A 95 -31.80 1.91 11.30
CA ILE A 95 -31.03 0.81 11.92
C ILE A 95 -31.12 -0.47 11.08
N SER A 96 -32.29 -0.79 10.52
CA SER A 96 -32.49 -1.96 9.66
C SER A 96 -31.68 -1.88 8.35
N PHE A 97 -31.60 -0.70 7.73
CA PHE A 97 -30.75 -0.46 6.56
C PHE A 97 -29.25 -0.58 6.88
N PHE A 98 -28.82 -0.11 8.05
CA PHE A 98 -27.43 -0.30 8.51
C PHE A 98 -27.07 -1.79 8.60
N PHE A 99 -27.96 -2.62 9.17
CA PHE A 99 -27.74 -4.06 9.23
C PHE A 99 -27.76 -4.76 7.86
N LEU A 100 -28.53 -4.26 6.90
CA LEU A 100 -28.49 -4.74 5.52
C LEU A 100 -27.13 -4.43 4.87
N ALA A 101 -26.66 -3.18 5.01
CA ALA A 101 -25.36 -2.77 4.48
C ALA A 101 -24.22 -3.61 5.07
N ASP A 102 -24.28 -3.91 6.37
CA ASP A 102 -23.31 -4.78 7.05
C ASP A 102 -23.32 -6.23 6.50
N VAL A 103 -24.50 -6.83 6.28
CA VAL A 103 -24.61 -8.18 5.66
C VAL A 103 -24.06 -8.17 4.23
N LEU A 104 -24.39 -7.15 3.44
CA LEU A 104 -23.90 -7.02 2.06
C LEU A 104 -22.38 -6.86 2.01
N LEU A 105 -21.81 -6.08 2.93
CA LEU A 105 -20.36 -5.94 3.08
C LEU A 105 -19.73 -7.30 3.44
N ARG A 106 -20.33 -8.07 4.35
CA ARG A 106 -19.84 -9.42 4.70
C ARG A 106 -19.92 -10.41 3.54
N VAL A 107 -21.01 -10.40 2.76
CA VAL A 107 -21.14 -11.24 1.55
C VAL A 107 -20.08 -10.87 0.50
N TYR A 108 -19.81 -9.59 0.33
CA TYR A 108 -18.76 -9.10 -0.56
C TYR A 108 -17.36 -9.53 -0.10
N VAL A 109 -17.09 -9.47 1.21
CA VAL A 109 -15.79 -9.78 1.83
C VAL A 109 -15.51 -11.29 1.88
N GLU A 110 -16.46 -12.11 2.34
CA GLU A 110 -16.28 -13.56 2.45
C GLU A 110 -16.44 -14.28 1.09
N GLY A 111 -17.11 -13.63 0.14
CA GLY A 111 -17.48 -14.22 -1.14
C GLY A 111 -18.76 -15.06 -1.04
N PHE A 112 -19.63 -14.93 -2.04
CA PHE A 112 -21.00 -15.46 -2.00
C PHE A 112 -21.09 -16.95 -1.61
N LYS A 113 -20.28 -17.81 -2.24
CA LYS A 113 -20.32 -19.27 -1.99
C LYS A 113 -19.89 -19.66 -0.58
N VAL A 114 -18.91 -18.95 -0.02
CA VAL A 114 -18.37 -19.24 1.32
C VAL A 114 -19.32 -18.72 2.38
N TYR A 115 -19.82 -17.49 2.23
CA TYR A 115 -20.76 -16.89 3.16
C TYR A 115 -22.00 -17.76 3.37
N PHE A 116 -22.62 -18.24 2.28
CA PHE A 116 -23.82 -19.06 2.31
C PHE A 116 -23.56 -20.56 2.58
N SER A 117 -22.32 -20.98 2.84
CA SER A 117 -22.03 -22.34 3.33
C SER A 117 -22.35 -22.51 4.82
N SER A 118 -22.30 -21.40 5.57
CA SER A 118 -22.56 -21.36 7.01
C SER A 118 -24.06 -21.24 7.27
N LYS A 119 -24.66 -22.28 7.89
CA LYS A 119 -26.08 -22.28 8.27
C LYS A 119 -26.49 -21.05 9.08
N LEU A 120 -25.59 -20.55 9.93
CA LEU A 120 -25.85 -19.39 10.77
C LEU A 120 -25.78 -18.06 9.99
N ASN A 121 -24.97 -17.96 8.94
CA ASN A 121 -24.94 -16.78 8.05
C ASN A 121 -26.18 -16.70 7.15
N ILE A 122 -26.70 -17.86 6.70
CA ILE A 122 -27.98 -17.95 5.99
C ILE A 122 -29.11 -17.43 6.88
N ILE A 123 -29.21 -17.97 8.11
CA ILE A 123 -30.21 -17.54 9.08
C ILE A 123 -30.08 -16.03 9.34
N ASP A 124 -28.86 -15.53 9.50
CA ASP A 124 -28.58 -14.13 9.76
C ASP A 124 -29.03 -13.18 8.63
N ALA A 125 -28.73 -13.54 7.37
CA ALA A 125 -29.18 -12.79 6.21
C ALA A 125 -30.71 -12.82 6.07
N CYS A 126 -31.33 -13.98 6.29
CA CYS A 126 -32.79 -14.11 6.30
C CYS A 126 -33.43 -13.23 7.38
N VAL A 127 -32.86 -13.20 8.60
CA VAL A 127 -33.35 -12.38 9.71
C VAL A 127 -33.30 -10.89 9.35
N VAL A 128 -32.20 -10.40 8.78
CA VAL A 128 -32.10 -8.98 8.36
C VAL A 128 -33.07 -8.63 7.26
N ILE A 129 -33.18 -9.48 6.23
CA ILE A 129 -34.08 -9.23 5.10
C ILE A 129 -35.54 -9.25 5.56
N VAL A 130 -35.94 -10.25 6.36
CA VAL A 130 -37.30 -10.34 6.90
C VAL A 130 -37.60 -9.16 7.81
N THR A 131 -36.66 -8.76 8.68
CA THR A 131 -36.85 -7.61 9.57
C THR A 131 -37.01 -6.32 8.75
N LEU A 132 -36.16 -6.09 7.76
CA LEU A 132 -36.25 -4.91 6.89
C LEU A 132 -37.56 -4.87 6.10
N VAL A 133 -37.96 -5.98 5.48
CA VAL A 133 -39.21 -6.06 4.72
C VAL A 133 -40.39 -5.77 5.61
N VAL A 134 -40.43 -6.36 6.81
CA VAL A 134 -41.54 -6.13 7.73
C VAL A 134 -41.54 -4.69 8.25
N THR A 135 -40.39 -4.14 8.62
CA THR A 135 -40.28 -2.72 9.02
C THR A 135 -40.74 -1.80 7.89
N MET A 136 -40.32 -2.04 6.65
CA MET A 136 -40.73 -1.26 5.48
C MET A 136 -42.24 -1.36 5.20
N VAL A 137 -42.82 -2.56 5.32
CA VAL A 137 -44.26 -2.74 5.18
C VAL A 137 -45.00 -1.93 6.25
N TYR A 138 -44.55 -1.92 7.50
CA TYR A 138 -45.22 -1.14 8.54
C TYR A 138 -45.03 0.37 8.41
N THR A 139 -43.85 0.84 7.98
CA THR A 139 -43.60 2.28 7.83
C THR A 139 -44.29 2.88 6.60
N PHE A 140 -44.51 2.09 5.55
CA PHE A 140 -45.07 2.59 4.27
C PHE A 140 -46.48 2.09 3.96
N SER A 141 -46.98 1.07 4.65
CA SER A 141 -48.37 0.64 4.49
C SER A 141 -49.23 1.34 5.52
N ASP A 142 -50.05 2.29 5.05
CA ASP A 142 -51.12 2.93 5.82
C ASP A 142 -52.29 1.94 5.99
N LEU A 143 -52.01 0.73 6.50
CA LEU A 143 -52.95 -0.38 6.54
C LEU A 143 -53.91 -0.23 7.73
N SER A 144 -54.78 0.77 7.65
CA SER A 144 -56.05 0.83 8.37
C SER A 144 -57.00 -0.22 7.80
N GLY A 145 -56.78 -1.50 8.13
CA GLY A 145 -57.67 -2.60 7.79
C GLY A 145 -57.45 -3.82 8.69
N PRO A 146 -58.51 -4.50 9.16
CA PRO A 146 -58.39 -5.64 10.07
C PRO A 146 -57.92 -6.86 9.28
N SER A 147 -56.59 -7.00 9.15
CA SER A 147 -55.99 -8.22 8.60
C SER A 147 -55.49 -9.10 9.76
N LEU A 148 -55.64 -10.41 9.55
CA LEU A 148 -55.68 -11.53 10.51
C LEU A 148 -54.52 -11.69 11.52
N ILE A 149 -53.50 -10.83 11.54
CA ILE A 149 -52.37 -10.96 12.44
C ILE A 149 -52.28 -9.72 13.31
N PRO A 150 -52.50 -9.82 14.63
CA PRO A 150 -52.42 -8.67 15.50
C PRO A 150 -51.04 -8.01 15.40
N ARG A 151 -51.00 -6.67 15.24
CA ARG A 151 -49.75 -5.87 15.26
C ARG A 151 -48.83 -6.30 16.41
N TYR A 152 -49.40 -6.57 17.59
CA TYR A 152 -48.65 -7.03 18.75
C TYR A 152 -47.97 -8.40 18.55
N MET A 153 -48.57 -9.33 17.81
CA MET A 153 -48.06 -10.69 17.60
C MET A 153 -46.87 -10.69 16.62
N VAL A 154 -47.00 -9.95 15.51
CA VAL A 154 -45.90 -9.77 14.52
C VAL A 154 -44.74 -9.04 15.17
N VAL A 155 -45.03 -7.95 15.88
CA VAL A 155 -44.01 -7.16 16.55
C VAL A 155 -43.31 -7.99 17.65
N THR A 156 -44.04 -8.81 18.42
CA THR A 156 -43.43 -9.72 19.42
C THR A 156 -42.57 -10.82 18.76
N PHE A 157 -42.97 -11.35 17.61
CA PHE A 157 -42.19 -12.32 16.84
C PHE A 157 -40.89 -11.71 16.27
N LEU A 158 -40.96 -10.50 15.71
CA LEU A 158 -39.77 -9.76 15.24
C LEU A 158 -38.82 -9.38 16.39
N ARG A 159 -39.36 -9.14 17.60
CA ARG A 159 -38.56 -8.88 18.82
C ARG A 159 -37.76 -10.09 19.28
N PHE A 160 -38.29 -11.30 19.14
CA PHE A 160 -37.53 -12.54 19.34
C PHE A 160 -36.44 -12.72 18.27
N LEU A 161 -36.74 -12.33 17.02
CA LEU A 161 -35.76 -12.33 15.93
C LEU A 161 -34.57 -11.39 16.21
N ARG A 162 -34.80 -10.27 16.93
CA ARG A 162 -33.76 -9.32 17.36
C ARG A 162 -32.84 -9.88 18.46
N ILE A 163 -33.26 -10.88 19.24
CA ILE A 163 -32.36 -11.58 20.18
C ILE A 163 -31.29 -12.38 19.42
N ILE A 164 -31.59 -12.85 18.20
CA ILE A 164 -30.60 -13.46 17.29
C ILE A 164 -29.53 -12.41 16.89
N ILE A 165 -29.86 -11.11 16.90
CA ILE A 165 -28.91 -10.01 16.66
C ILE A 165 -27.89 -9.89 17.82
N LEU A 166 -28.23 -10.25 19.06
CA LEU A 166 -27.26 -10.35 20.16
C LEU A 166 -26.28 -11.52 19.97
N VAL A 167 -26.72 -12.63 19.35
CA VAL A 167 -25.82 -13.71 18.89
C VAL A 167 -24.85 -13.19 17.81
N ARG A 168 -25.25 -12.18 17.03
CA ARG A 168 -24.34 -11.48 16.08
C ARG A 168 -23.25 -10.70 16.79
N VAL A 169 -23.49 -10.08 17.96
CA VAL A 169 -22.44 -9.36 18.72
C VAL A 169 -21.31 -10.31 19.11
N PHE A 170 -21.68 -11.47 19.69
CA PHE A 170 -20.72 -12.50 20.05
C PHE A 170 -20.01 -13.09 18.82
N ARG A 171 -20.69 -13.19 17.67
CA ARG A 171 -20.10 -13.63 16.40
C ARG A 171 -19.20 -12.57 15.75
N LEU A 172 -19.56 -11.29 15.78
CA LEU A 172 -18.75 -10.16 15.29
C LEU A 172 -17.43 -10.08 16.08
N ALA A 173 -17.49 -10.31 17.39
CA ALA A 173 -16.30 -10.48 18.23
C ALA A 173 -15.43 -11.66 17.78
N ALA A 174 -16.05 -12.77 17.35
CA ALA A 174 -15.33 -13.92 16.77
C ALA A 174 -14.82 -13.66 15.34
N GLN A 175 -15.48 -12.81 14.56
CA GLN A 175 -15.16 -12.50 13.15
C GLN A 175 -14.09 -11.42 12.97
N LYS A 176 -13.69 -10.68 14.02
CA LYS A 176 -12.55 -9.74 13.97
C LYS A 176 -11.31 -10.38 13.35
N LYS A 177 -11.01 -11.63 13.74
CA LYS A 177 -9.88 -12.40 13.21
C LYS A 177 -10.02 -12.70 11.71
N GLU A 178 -11.24 -12.91 11.22
CA GLU A 178 -11.48 -13.16 9.79
C GLU A 178 -11.36 -11.86 8.98
N LEU A 179 -11.84 -10.73 9.51
CA LEU A 179 -11.71 -9.42 8.85
C LEU A 179 -10.23 -8.97 8.75
N GLU A 180 -9.43 -9.20 9.79
CA GLU A 180 -7.97 -9.01 9.77
C GLU A 180 -7.33 -9.85 8.66
N LYS A 181 -7.65 -11.15 8.58
CA LYS A 181 -7.13 -12.05 7.55
C LYS A 181 -7.50 -11.57 6.14
N VAL A 182 -8.75 -11.18 5.91
CA VAL A 182 -9.17 -10.72 4.58
C VAL A 182 -8.49 -9.40 4.20
N THR A 183 -8.35 -8.48 5.15
CA THR A 183 -7.69 -7.19 4.90
C THR A 183 -6.21 -7.39 4.58
N ARG A 184 -5.51 -8.29 5.29
CA ARG A 184 -4.14 -8.69 4.98
C ARG A 184 -4.03 -9.33 3.59
N ARG A 185 -4.99 -10.17 3.20
CA ARG A 185 -5.02 -10.80 1.87
C ARG A 185 -5.20 -9.78 0.75
N MET A 186 -6.10 -8.81 0.93
CA MET A 186 -6.30 -7.73 -0.04
C MET A 186 -5.02 -6.91 -0.26
N ILE A 187 -4.31 -6.56 0.82
CA ILE A 187 -3.09 -5.74 0.74
C ILE A 187 -1.90 -6.52 0.21
N SER A 188 -1.87 -7.84 0.44
CA SER A 188 -0.86 -8.68 -0.20
C SER A 188 -1.10 -8.88 -1.70
N GLU A 189 -2.26 -8.50 -2.25
CA GLU A 189 -2.62 -8.79 -3.63
C GLU A 189 -2.40 -10.29 -3.95
N ASN A 190 -1.78 -10.62 -5.09
CA ASN A 190 -1.38 -11.97 -5.48
C ASN A 190 0.07 -12.31 -5.08
N LYS A 191 0.60 -11.74 -4.00
CA LYS A 191 1.89 -12.15 -3.46
C LYS A 191 1.79 -13.52 -2.80
N ARG A 192 2.82 -14.37 -2.97
CA ARG A 192 2.88 -15.69 -2.35
C ARG A 192 2.97 -15.54 -0.82
N ARG A 193 1.90 -15.92 -0.11
CA ARG A 193 1.84 -15.90 1.36
C ARG A 193 2.32 -17.24 1.94
N TYR A 194 2.88 -17.20 3.14
CA TYR A 194 3.15 -18.39 3.93
C TYR A 194 1.91 -18.73 4.77
N GLN A 195 1.23 -19.83 4.39
CA GLN A 195 -0.01 -20.31 5.02
C GLN A 195 0.14 -21.77 5.49
N LYS A 196 1.10 -22.02 6.38
CA LYS A 196 1.42 -23.36 6.91
C LYS A 196 1.71 -23.28 8.42
N ASP A 197 1.61 -24.40 9.12
CA ASP A 197 2.01 -24.55 10.53
C ASP A 197 1.39 -23.51 11.49
N GLY A 198 0.15 -23.08 11.20
CA GLY A 198 -0.55 -22.08 11.99
C GLY A 198 -0.11 -20.63 11.77
N PHE A 199 0.65 -20.35 10.70
CA PHE A 199 1.04 -19.00 10.30
C PHE A 199 0.29 -18.56 9.03
N ASP A 200 -0.12 -17.29 8.96
CA ASP A 200 -0.60 -16.62 7.74
C ASP A 200 0.13 -15.28 7.60
N LEU A 201 1.29 -15.31 6.95
CA LEU A 201 2.20 -14.17 6.81
C LEU A 201 2.45 -13.87 5.34
N ASP A 202 2.52 -12.59 5.00
CA ASP A 202 3.05 -12.15 3.72
C ASP A 202 4.58 -12.28 3.72
N LEU A 203 5.02 -13.52 3.56
CA LEU A 203 6.37 -14.02 3.69
C LEU A 203 6.57 -15.11 2.64
N THR A 204 7.70 -15.09 1.95
CA THR A 204 8.06 -16.03 0.89
C THR A 204 9.50 -16.49 1.09
N TYR A 205 9.72 -17.79 1.11
CA TYR A 205 11.05 -18.36 0.88
C TYR A 205 11.37 -18.21 -0.61
N VAL A 206 12.28 -17.28 -0.92
CA VAL A 206 12.80 -17.13 -2.29
C VAL A 206 13.68 -18.34 -2.58
N THR A 207 14.56 -18.67 -1.63
CA THR A 207 15.29 -19.93 -1.52
C THR A 207 15.12 -20.48 -0.09
N ASP A 208 15.68 -21.65 0.20
CA ASP A 208 15.57 -22.26 1.55
C ASP A 208 16.20 -21.39 2.65
N ARG A 209 17.17 -20.53 2.30
CA ARG A 209 17.90 -19.67 3.25
C ARG A 209 17.68 -18.16 3.04
N VAL A 210 16.81 -17.77 2.10
CA VAL A 210 16.54 -16.37 1.76
C VAL A 210 15.04 -16.12 1.79
N ILE A 211 14.60 -15.31 2.75
CA ILE A 211 13.20 -14.94 2.95
C ILE A 211 12.97 -13.50 2.47
N ALA A 212 11.91 -13.31 1.69
CA ALA A 212 11.36 -11.99 1.36
C ALA A 212 10.00 -11.82 2.06
N MET A 213 9.80 -10.72 2.78
CA MET A 213 8.55 -10.46 3.49
C MET A 213 8.13 -8.98 3.41
N SER A 214 6.87 -8.69 3.73
CA SER A 214 6.43 -7.31 3.97
C SER A 214 6.72 -6.85 5.40
N PHE A 215 6.60 -5.54 5.62
CA PHE A 215 6.96 -4.89 6.87
C PHE A 215 6.29 -5.54 8.10
N PRO A 216 7.06 -5.95 9.12
CA PRO A 216 6.51 -6.38 10.40
C PRO A 216 6.06 -5.15 11.19
N SER A 217 4.77 -5.08 11.48
CA SER A 217 4.15 -3.91 12.12
C SER A 217 3.51 -4.25 13.46
N SER A 218 3.38 -3.25 14.33
CA SER A 218 2.60 -3.30 15.55
C SER A 218 1.32 -2.43 15.44
N GLY A 219 0.55 -2.35 16.53
CA GLY A 219 -0.63 -1.51 16.64
C GLY A 219 -1.67 -1.71 15.53
N LYS A 220 -2.28 -0.60 15.07
CA LYS A 220 -3.33 -0.61 14.03
C LYS A 220 -2.82 -1.10 12.67
N GLN A 221 -1.53 -0.96 12.38
CA GLN A 221 -0.96 -1.40 11.10
C GLN A 221 -0.91 -2.94 11.02
N ALA A 222 -0.82 -3.64 12.16
CA ALA A 222 -0.89 -5.10 12.24
C ALA A 222 -2.27 -5.67 11.83
N PHE A 223 -3.32 -4.85 11.80
CA PHE A 223 -4.63 -5.28 11.28
C PHE A 223 -4.54 -5.70 9.81
N TYR A 224 -3.67 -5.04 9.05
CA TYR A 224 -3.63 -5.15 7.60
C TYR A 224 -2.24 -5.52 7.04
N ARG A 225 -1.21 -5.59 7.89
CA ARG A 225 0.15 -6.09 7.60
C ARG A 225 0.52 -7.27 8.50
N ASN A 226 1.74 -7.78 8.36
CA ASN A 226 2.27 -8.82 9.22
C ASN A 226 2.42 -8.31 10.66
N PRO A 227 1.79 -8.94 11.67
CA PRO A 227 2.05 -8.60 13.06
C PRO A 227 3.49 -8.94 13.43
N ILE A 228 4.24 -7.98 13.98
CA ILE A 228 5.66 -8.17 14.30
C ILE A 228 5.88 -9.35 15.27
N ARG A 229 5.00 -9.52 16.27
CA ARG A 229 5.05 -10.66 17.20
C ARG A 229 4.87 -12.01 16.50
N GLU A 230 4.04 -12.07 15.46
CA GLU A 230 3.85 -13.31 14.68
C GLU A 230 5.04 -13.60 13.77
N VAL A 231 5.68 -12.56 13.21
CA VAL A 231 6.92 -12.70 12.43
C VAL A 231 8.07 -13.17 13.34
N ALA A 232 8.22 -12.57 14.52
CA ALA A 232 9.19 -13.00 15.52
C ALA A 232 8.94 -14.46 15.94
N ARG A 233 7.69 -14.81 16.29
CA ARG A 233 7.30 -16.19 16.60
C ARG A 233 7.64 -17.15 15.47
N PHE A 234 7.41 -16.76 14.22
CA PHE A 234 7.73 -17.56 13.05
C PHE A 234 9.23 -17.84 12.94
N LEU A 235 10.05 -16.78 12.99
CA LEU A 235 11.50 -16.89 12.87
C LEU A 235 12.11 -17.66 14.04
N ASP A 236 11.64 -17.43 15.26
CA ASP A 236 12.12 -18.16 16.45
C ASP A 236 11.69 -19.64 16.40
N THR A 237 10.48 -19.95 15.91
CA THR A 237 10.02 -21.36 15.80
C THR A 237 10.75 -22.13 14.71
N LYS A 238 11.11 -21.47 13.60
CA LYS A 238 11.64 -22.14 12.40
C LYS A 238 13.16 -22.06 12.28
N HIS A 239 13.78 -21.02 12.84
CA HIS A 239 15.20 -20.66 12.63
C HIS A 239 15.82 -20.13 13.93
N GLU A 240 15.49 -20.71 15.08
CA GLU A 240 15.98 -20.24 16.38
C GLU A 240 17.50 -20.01 16.37
N GLY A 241 17.93 -18.79 16.72
CA GLY A 241 19.36 -18.42 16.71
C GLY A 241 20.01 -18.25 15.33
N HIS A 242 19.35 -18.67 14.25
CA HIS A 242 19.90 -18.78 12.90
C HIS A 242 19.27 -17.82 11.88
N TYR A 243 18.68 -16.70 12.30
CA TYR A 243 18.19 -15.66 11.37
C TYR A 243 18.76 -14.27 11.65
N LYS A 244 18.95 -13.50 10.57
CA LYS A 244 19.21 -12.05 10.60
C LYS A 244 18.22 -11.32 9.70
N VAL A 245 17.66 -10.22 10.21
CA VAL A 245 16.64 -9.42 9.53
C VAL A 245 17.27 -8.18 8.90
N TYR A 246 16.93 -7.89 7.65
CA TYR A 246 17.33 -6.67 6.94
C TYR A 246 16.12 -5.79 6.67
N ASN A 247 16.08 -4.61 7.31
CA ASN A 247 15.05 -3.61 7.13
C ASN A 247 15.51 -2.56 6.11
N LEU A 248 14.84 -2.53 4.96
CA LEU A 248 15.18 -1.65 3.84
C LEU A 248 14.43 -0.30 3.86
N CYS A 249 13.63 -0.04 4.88
CA CYS A 249 12.84 1.20 4.98
C CYS A 249 13.68 2.36 5.52
N SER A 250 13.79 3.42 4.73
CA SER A 250 14.28 4.71 5.22
C SER A 250 13.26 5.36 6.15
N GLU A 251 11.99 5.22 5.83
CA GLU A 251 10.87 5.91 6.46
C GLU A 251 10.40 5.27 7.78
N LYS A 252 10.70 3.98 7.99
CA LYS A 252 10.11 3.17 9.07
C LYS A 252 11.11 2.25 9.76
N GLY A 253 10.95 2.14 11.08
CA GLY A 253 11.66 1.18 11.94
C GLY A 253 10.73 0.56 12.98
N TYR A 254 11.29 -0.34 13.78
CA TYR A 254 10.65 -0.98 14.93
C TYR A 254 11.73 -1.30 15.96
N ASP A 255 11.33 -1.64 17.18
CA ASP A 255 12.28 -2.09 18.22
C ASP A 255 13.01 -3.38 17.79
N PRO A 256 14.34 -3.37 17.63
CA PRO A 256 15.10 -4.56 17.24
C PRO A 256 15.08 -5.68 18.29
N GLN A 257 14.61 -5.43 19.52
CA GLN A 257 14.43 -6.46 20.56
C GLN A 257 13.51 -7.59 20.10
N PHE A 258 12.50 -7.31 19.28
CA PHE A 258 11.60 -8.34 18.74
C PHE A 258 12.34 -9.45 17.97
N PHE A 259 13.54 -9.15 17.48
CA PHE A 259 14.37 -10.05 16.69
C PHE A 259 15.74 -10.28 17.34
N HIS A 260 15.81 -10.18 18.68
CA HIS A 260 17.02 -10.42 19.48
C HIS A 260 18.22 -9.58 19.01
N TYR A 261 17.96 -8.34 18.60
CA TYR A 261 18.96 -7.41 18.06
C TYR A 261 19.69 -7.89 16.78
N ARG A 262 19.20 -8.95 16.11
CA ARG A 262 19.71 -9.41 14.82
C ARG A 262 19.03 -8.68 13.66
N VAL A 263 19.01 -7.35 13.72
CA VAL A 263 18.41 -6.48 12.70
C VAL A 263 19.45 -5.51 12.16
N GLU A 264 19.58 -5.44 10.84
CA GLU A 264 20.40 -4.44 10.15
C GLU A 264 19.52 -3.58 9.25
N ARG A 265 19.86 -2.28 9.13
CA ARG A 265 19.09 -1.32 8.35
C ARG A 265 19.87 -0.86 7.13
N VAL A 266 19.18 -0.82 5.98
CA VAL A 266 19.66 -0.20 4.74
C VAL A 266 18.63 0.85 4.34
N PHE A 267 19.02 2.12 4.26
CA PHE A 267 18.06 3.22 4.15
C PHE A 267 17.69 3.51 2.68
N ILE A 268 16.71 2.76 2.15
CA ILE A 268 16.25 2.90 0.77
C ILE A 268 14.87 3.57 0.75
N ASP A 269 14.77 4.71 0.05
CA ASP A 269 13.51 5.43 -0.13
C ASP A 269 12.54 4.62 -1.00
N ASP A 270 11.23 4.76 -0.76
CA ASP A 270 10.22 3.96 -1.46
C ASP A 270 10.29 4.19 -2.98
N HIS A 271 10.23 3.12 -3.78
CA HIS A 271 10.42 3.14 -5.24
C HIS A 271 11.79 3.64 -5.75
N ASN A 272 12.77 3.87 -4.88
CA ASN A 272 14.13 4.27 -5.27
C ASN A 272 15.12 3.09 -5.14
N VAL A 273 16.40 3.39 -5.32
CA VAL A 273 17.53 2.46 -5.30
C VAL A 273 18.44 2.73 -4.09
N PRO A 274 19.16 1.72 -3.57
CA PRO A 274 20.29 1.96 -2.64
C PRO A 274 21.45 2.63 -3.38
N SER A 275 22.41 3.21 -2.63
CA SER A 275 23.71 3.51 -3.22
C SER A 275 24.48 2.23 -3.53
N LEU A 276 25.38 2.26 -4.52
CA LEU A 276 26.24 1.09 -4.80
C LEU A 276 27.13 0.72 -3.60
N GLU A 277 27.53 1.71 -2.81
CA GLU A 277 28.27 1.48 -1.57
C GLU A 277 27.44 0.74 -0.52
N ASP A 278 26.17 1.10 -0.36
CA ASP A 278 25.25 0.40 0.55
C ASP A 278 24.98 -1.03 0.08
N MET A 279 24.94 -1.29 -1.23
CA MET A 279 24.82 -2.64 -1.77
C MET A 279 26.02 -3.51 -1.40
N LEU A 280 27.24 -2.97 -1.50
CA LEU A 280 28.47 -3.67 -1.08
C LEU A 280 28.52 -3.93 0.43
N LYS A 281 28.15 -2.93 1.24
CA LYS A 281 28.07 -3.08 2.71
C LYS A 281 27.08 -4.17 3.09
N TYR A 282 25.89 -4.15 2.47
CA TYR A 282 24.87 -5.15 2.66
C TYR A 282 25.38 -6.55 2.32
N THR A 283 25.96 -6.77 1.13
CA THR A 283 26.42 -8.11 0.76
C THR A 283 27.60 -8.58 1.60
N ALA A 284 28.50 -7.69 2.03
CA ALA A 284 29.55 -8.04 2.98
C ALA A 284 28.97 -8.54 4.32
N SER A 285 27.99 -7.82 4.87
CA SER A 285 27.26 -8.23 6.08
C SER A 285 26.54 -9.57 5.91
N VAL A 286 25.90 -9.79 4.76
CA VAL A 286 25.21 -11.05 4.48
C VAL A 286 26.22 -12.19 4.33
N ARG A 287 27.35 -12.00 3.63
CA ARG A 287 28.40 -13.02 3.52
C ARG A 287 28.95 -13.43 4.88
N GLU A 288 29.26 -12.46 5.73
CA GLU A 288 29.73 -12.72 7.10
C GLU A 288 28.70 -13.55 7.88
N TRP A 289 27.42 -13.14 7.88
CA TRP A 289 26.36 -13.87 8.56
C TRP A 289 26.16 -15.29 8.01
N MET A 290 26.07 -15.43 6.68
CA MET A 290 25.75 -16.69 6.02
C MET A 290 26.89 -17.71 6.06
N SER A 291 28.14 -17.25 6.21
CA SER A 291 29.32 -18.10 6.35
C SER A 291 29.59 -18.55 7.78
N ALA A 292 29.04 -17.85 8.79
CA ALA A 292 29.21 -18.20 10.20
C ALA A 292 28.55 -19.54 10.58
N ASP A 293 27.42 -19.89 9.95
CA ASP A 293 26.75 -21.18 10.15
C ASP A 293 25.96 -21.59 8.89
N PRO A 294 26.04 -22.86 8.43
CA PRO A 294 25.26 -23.36 7.29
C PRO A 294 23.74 -23.31 7.49
N GLN A 295 23.23 -23.24 8.72
CA GLN A 295 21.81 -23.09 9.03
C GLN A 295 21.36 -21.63 8.99
N ASN A 296 22.27 -20.66 8.94
CA ASN A 296 21.91 -19.25 8.97
C ASN A 296 21.08 -18.87 7.74
N ILE A 297 20.00 -18.12 7.97
CA ILE A 297 19.13 -17.56 6.95
C ILE A 297 19.06 -16.04 7.08
N ILE A 298 18.63 -15.38 6.01
CA ILE A 298 18.33 -13.94 6.02
C ILE A 298 16.86 -13.69 5.72
N ALA A 299 16.26 -12.74 6.43
CA ALA A 299 14.91 -12.26 6.18
C ALA A 299 14.95 -10.79 5.78
N ILE A 300 14.62 -10.50 4.52
CA ILE A 300 14.74 -9.16 3.93
C ILE A 300 13.33 -8.60 3.74
N HIS A 301 13.13 -7.36 4.18
CA HIS A 301 11.84 -6.71 4.05
C HIS A 301 11.96 -5.22 3.76
N CYS A 302 10.91 -4.68 3.14
CA CYS A 302 10.66 -3.25 3.03
C CYS A 302 9.21 -2.98 3.45
N LYS A 303 8.57 -1.95 2.90
CA LYS A 303 7.14 -1.71 3.09
C LYS A 303 6.30 -2.83 2.43
N GLY A 304 6.46 -3.05 1.12
CA GLY A 304 5.63 -3.98 0.35
C GLY A 304 6.18 -5.40 0.22
N GLY A 305 7.48 -5.60 0.47
CA GLY A 305 8.19 -6.84 0.14
C GLY A 305 8.25 -7.12 -1.37
N LYS A 306 8.39 -6.05 -2.18
CA LYS A 306 8.42 -6.05 -3.66
C LYS A 306 9.70 -5.39 -4.18
N GLY A 307 9.65 -4.16 -4.70
CA GLY A 307 10.77 -3.44 -5.34
C GLY A 307 12.09 -3.48 -4.57
N ARG A 308 12.20 -2.71 -3.48
CA ARG A 308 13.42 -2.64 -2.63
C ARG A 308 13.91 -4.02 -2.17
N THR A 309 12.98 -4.88 -1.73
CA THR A 309 13.30 -6.24 -1.26
C THR A 309 13.86 -7.08 -2.41
N GLY A 310 13.24 -7.03 -3.58
CA GLY A 310 13.68 -7.73 -4.78
C GLY A 310 15.07 -7.28 -5.21
N THR A 311 15.35 -5.97 -5.20
CA THR A 311 16.70 -5.44 -5.50
C THR A 311 17.76 -6.09 -4.61
N MET A 312 17.58 -6.07 -3.29
CA MET A 312 18.59 -6.60 -2.37
C MET A 312 18.66 -8.14 -2.37
N VAL A 313 17.51 -8.82 -2.55
CA VAL A 313 17.48 -10.29 -2.73
C VAL A 313 18.24 -10.70 -3.98
N CYS A 314 17.95 -10.09 -5.14
CA CYS A 314 18.62 -10.41 -6.40
C CYS A 314 20.12 -10.10 -6.32
N THR A 315 20.48 -8.97 -5.70
CA THR A 315 21.88 -8.62 -5.41
C THR A 315 22.59 -9.74 -4.64
N TRP A 316 21.96 -10.30 -3.59
CA TRP A 316 22.53 -11.42 -2.86
C TRP A 316 22.60 -12.71 -3.68
N LEU A 317 21.57 -13.02 -4.49
CA LEU A 317 21.56 -14.18 -5.36
C LEU A 317 22.71 -14.14 -6.38
N ILE A 318 23.02 -12.96 -6.91
CA ILE A 318 24.18 -12.71 -7.76
C ILE A 318 25.48 -12.83 -6.95
N ASP A 319 25.57 -12.17 -5.79
CA ASP A 319 26.78 -12.16 -4.96
C ASP A 319 27.22 -13.55 -4.52
N SER A 320 26.25 -14.42 -4.21
CA SER A 320 26.44 -15.79 -3.72
C SER A 320 26.53 -16.85 -4.83
N ASP A 321 26.71 -16.43 -6.09
CA ASP A 321 26.87 -17.32 -7.24
C ASP A 321 25.70 -18.28 -7.49
N GLN A 322 24.51 -17.99 -6.95
CA GLN A 322 23.29 -18.76 -7.24
C GLN A 322 22.74 -18.41 -8.63
N PHE A 323 23.04 -17.21 -9.10
CA PHE A 323 22.72 -16.72 -10.43
C PHE A 323 23.92 -15.97 -11.01
N GLU A 324 24.14 -16.12 -12.31
CA GLU A 324 25.20 -15.39 -13.03
C GLU A 324 24.67 -14.08 -13.65
N SER A 325 23.40 -14.07 -14.06
CA SER A 325 22.71 -12.97 -14.77
C SER A 325 21.75 -12.23 -13.84
N ALA A 326 21.87 -10.90 -13.78
CA ALA A 326 20.93 -10.04 -13.08
C ALA A 326 19.50 -10.26 -13.58
N GLN A 327 19.30 -10.37 -14.89
CA GLN A 327 18.00 -10.58 -15.52
C GLN A 327 17.34 -11.87 -14.99
N ASP A 328 18.08 -12.97 -14.99
CA ASP A 328 17.57 -14.28 -14.56
C ASP A 328 17.20 -14.26 -13.07
N SER A 329 18.00 -13.57 -12.25
CA SER A 329 17.72 -13.42 -10.82
C SER A 329 16.45 -12.58 -10.55
N LEU A 330 16.22 -11.52 -11.34
CA LEU A 330 15.06 -10.65 -11.26
C LEU A 330 13.78 -11.39 -11.67
N GLU A 331 13.85 -12.16 -12.76
CA GLU A 331 12.77 -13.03 -13.21
C GLU A 331 12.43 -14.07 -12.16
N TYR A 332 13.43 -14.81 -11.67
CA TYR A 332 13.28 -15.81 -10.63
C TYR A 332 12.61 -15.23 -9.37
N PHE A 333 13.08 -14.08 -8.88
CA PHE A 333 12.48 -13.43 -7.72
C PHE A 333 11.01 -13.09 -7.98
N GLY A 334 10.72 -12.51 -9.15
CA GLY A 334 9.37 -12.20 -9.58
C GLY A 334 8.45 -13.42 -9.60
N GLU A 335 8.91 -14.55 -10.12
CA GLU A 335 8.15 -15.80 -10.16
C GLU A 335 7.92 -16.40 -8.77
N ARG A 336 8.92 -16.34 -7.88
CA ARG A 336 8.78 -16.83 -6.51
C ARG A 336 7.83 -15.96 -5.70
N ARG A 337 7.88 -14.63 -5.90
CA ARG A 337 7.06 -13.68 -5.16
C ARG A 337 5.62 -13.60 -5.65
N THR A 338 5.38 -13.90 -6.93
CA THR A 338 4.06 -13.86 -7.56
C THR A 338 3.35 -15.21 -7.44
N ASP A 339 2.12 -15.21 -6.92
CA ASP A 339 1.21 -16.33 -7.06
C ASP A 339 0.36 -16.16 -8.33
N LYS A 340 0.83 -16.78 -9.42
CA LYS A 340 0.16 -16.73 -10.74
C LYS A 340 -1.22 -17.40 -10.72
N SER A 341 -1.58 -18.17 -9.69
CA SER A 341 -2.94 -18.76 -9.55
C SER A 341 -4.01 -17.74 -9.16
N GLN A 342 -3.61 -16.61 -8.56
CA GLN A 342 -4.52 -15.58 -8.06
C GLN A 342 -4.65 -14.39 -9.03
N SER A 343 -3.57 -14.05 -9.75
CA SER A 343 -3.56 -12.99 -10.77
C SER A 343 -2.31 -13.08 -11.65
N SER A 344 -2.39 -12.55 -12.88
CA SER A 344 -1.25 -12.37 -13.79
C SER A 344 -0.37 -11.16 -13.44
N LYS A 345 -0.74 -10.34 -12.44
CA LYS A 345 0.02 -9.17 -12.03
C LYS A 345 1.40 -9.57 -11.48
N PHE A 346 2.47 -9.09 -12.10
CA PHE A 346 3.85 -9.35 -11.66
C PHE A 346 4.16 -8.65 -10.32
N GLN A 347 4.78 -9.38 -9.38
CA GLN A 347 5.09 -8.94 -8.01
C GLN A 347 6.61 -8.86 -7.71
N GLY A 348 7.45 -8.73 -8.74
CA GLY A 348 8.91 -8.64 -8.62
C GLY A 348 9.43 -7.22 -8.34
N VAL A 349 10.61 -6.93 -8.87
CA VAL A 349 11.20 -5.58 -8.83
C VAL A 349 10.30 -4.59 -9.57
N GLU A 350 10.13 -3.38 -9.02
CA GLU A 350 9.05 -2.47 -9.42
C GLU A 350 9.50 -1.38 -10.40
N THR A 351 10.77 -0.97 -10.38
CA THR A 351 11.27 0.12 -11.21
C THR A 351 12.47 -0.31 -12.05
N PRO A 352 12.60 0.18 -13.30
CA PRO A 352 13.78 -0.10 -14.12
C PRO A 352 15.10 0.34 -13.47
N SER A 353 15.10 1.45 -12.71
CA SER A 353 16.28 1.85 -11.94
C SER A 353 16.71 0.78 -10.93
N GLN A 354 15.77 0.12 -10.25
CA GLN A 354 16.08 -0.98 -9.35
C GLN A 354 16.72 -2.16 -10.08
N SER A 355 16.19 -2.54 -11.25
CA SER A 355 16.77 -3.60 -12.08
C SER A 355 18.17 -3.23 -12.59
N ARG A 356 18.36 -1.98 -13.03
CA ARG A 356 19.65 -1.45 -13.48
C ARG A 356 20.72 -1.55 -12.39
N TYR A 357 20.37 -1.27 -11.14
CA TYR A 357 21.32 -1.35 -10.02
C TYR A 357 21.70 -2.80 -9.68
N VAL A 358 20.81 -3.79 -9.89
CA VAL A 358 21.21 -5.21 -9.82
C VAL A 358 22.21 -5.54 -10.93
N GLY A 359 21.99 -5.03 -12.15
CA GLY A 359 22.95 -5.16 -13.26
C GLY A 359 24.31 -4.49 -12.98
N TYR A 360 24.31 -3.29 -12.37
CA TYR A 360 25.56 -2.66 -11.90
C TYR A 360 26.29 -3.52 -10.88
N TYR A 361 25.57 -4.14 -9.94
CA TYR A 361 26.18 -5.03 -8.97
C TYR A 361 26.78 -6.30 -9.60
N GLU A 362 26.10 -6.89 -10.59
CA GLU A 362 26.64 -8.01 -11.38
C GLU A 362 28.00 -7.64 -12.00
N ILE A 363 28.09 -6.47 -12.62
CA ILE A 363 29.34 -5.97 -13.18
C ILE A 363 30.39 -5.75 -12.08
N MET A 364 30.02 -5.18 -10.94
CA MET A 364 30.94 -4.96 -9.81
C MET A 364 31.51 -6.27 -9.27
N LYS A 365 30.67 -7.30 -9.13
CA LYS A 365 31.10 -8.63 -8.71
C LYS A 365 32.06 -9.22 -9.74
N ASN A 366 31.68 -9.24 -11.02
CA ASN A 366 32.38 -10.00 -12.06
C ASN A 366 33.64 -9.30 -12.58
N LYS A 367 33.63 -7.97 -12.72
CA LYS A 367 34.74 -7.19 -13.31
C LYS A 367 35.58 -6.44 -12.28
N PHE A 368 34.99 -6.07 -11.14
CA PHE A 368 35.63 -5.23 -10.13
C PHE A 368 35.85 -5.95 -8.79
N ASN A 369 35.72 -7.29 -8.76
CA ASN A 369 35.94 -8.10 -7.56
C ASN A 369 35.20 -7.58 -6.31
N ARG A 370 33.91 -7.22 -6.49
CA ARG A 370 33.06 -6.65 -5.44
C ARG A 370 33.60 -5.33 -4.87
N GLN A 371 34.19 -4.51 -5.71
CA GLN A 371 34.60 -3.14 -5.40
C GLN A 371 33.85 -2.14 -6.28
N LEU A 372 33.83 -0.88 -5.84
CA LEU A 372 33.30 0.20 -6.67
C LEU A 372 34.19 0.36 -7.92
N PRO A 373 33.61 0.58 -9.11
CA PRO A 373 34.38 0.97 -10.27
C PRO A 373 35.09 2.32 -10.02
N PRO A 374 36.14 2.65 -10.79
CA PRO A 374 36.80 3.95 -10.70
C PRO A 374 35.78 5.09 -10.83
N PRO A 375 35.80 6.09 -9.93
CA PRO A 375 34.85 7.19 -9.97
C PRO A 375 35.04 7.98 -11.27
N LYS A 376 33.92 8.33 -11.89
CA LYS A 376 33.89 9.14 -13.11
C LYS A 376 33.13 10.43 -12.84
N SER A 377 33.83 11.55 -12.78
CA SER A 377 33.22 12.87 -12.71
C SER A 377 32.81 13.33 -14.11
N LEU A 378 31.54 13.68 -14.27
CA LEU A 378 30.94 14.03 -15.56
C LEU A 378 30.11 15.30 -15.45
N ARG A 379 30.27 16.22 -16.41
CA ARG A 379 29.40 17.38 -16.55
C ARG A 379 28.22 17.04 -17.44
N ILE A 380 27.00 17.24 -16.96
CA ILE A 380 25.79 17.04 -17.79
C ILE A 380 25.64 18.23 -18.75
N LYS A 381 25.70 17.98 -20.05
CA LYS A 381 25.62 19.01 -21.09
C LYS A 381 24.19 19.24 -21.56
N SER A 382 23.50 18.17 -21.94
CA SER A 382 22.15 18.26 -22.48
C SER A 382 21.37 16.96 -22.31
N ILE A 383 20.05 17.10 -22.39
CA ILE A 383 19.09 16.01 -22.32
C ILE A 383 18.23 16.06 -23.57
N ARG A 384 18.22 15.00 -24.38
CA ARG A 384 17.33 14.83 -25.52
C ARG A 384 16.19 13.90 -25.13
N ILE A 385 14.96 14.36 -25.32
CA ILE A 385 13.75 13.56 -25.16
C ILE A 385 13.26 13.18 -26.56
N HIS A 386 13.18 11.88 -26.82
CA HIS A 386 12.71 11.30 -28.08
C HIS A 386 11.22 11.02 -28.03
N SER A 387 10.59 10.99 -29.20
CA SER A 387 9.14 10.84 -29.39
C SER A 387 8.31 11.73 -28.46
N ILE A 388 8.58 13.03 -28.47
CA ILE A 388 7.96 13.98 -27.55
C ILE A 388 6.57 14.45 -27.98
N ALA A 389 6.19 14.31 -29.25
CA ALA A 389 4.86 14.70 -29.72
C ALA A 389 3.75 13.98 -28.91
N GLY A 390 2.78 14.77 -28.42
CA GLY A 390 1.71 14.27 -27.55
C GLY A 390 2.09 14.14 -26.07
N VAL A 391 3.37 14.28 -25.71
CA VAL A 391 3.82 14.31 -24.30
C VAL A 391 3.87 15.75 -23.81
N GLY A 392 2.96 16.10 -22.88
CA GLY A 392 2.88 17.43 -22.32
C GLY A 392 2.48 18.45 -23.38
N LYS A 393 3.29 19.49 -23.60
CA LYS A 393 3.09 20.44 -24.71
C LYS A 393 3.67 19.94 -26.04
N GLY A 394 4.30 18.77 -26.07
CA GLY A 394 4.87 18.18 -27.28
C GLY A 394 6.16 18.82 -27.79
N ASN A 395 6.77 19.71 -27.02
CA ASN A 395 7.98 20.47 -27.42
C ASN A 395 9.00 20.65 -26.28
N GLY A 396 8.76 20.01 -25.13
CA GLY A 396 9.64 20.05 -23.96
C GLY A 396 9.58 21.33 -23.12
N SER A 397 8.84 22.36 -23.56
CA SER A 397 8.75 23.64 -22.85
C SER A 397 8.04 23.56 -21.49
N ASP A 398 7.21 22.54 -21.25
CA ASP A 398 6.49 22.37 -20.00
C ASP A 398 7.29 21.70 -18.88
N PHE A 399 8.47 21.16 -19.19
CA PHE A 399 9.27 20.41 -18.23
C PHE A 399 10.02 21.29 -17.22
N LYS A 400 10.25 20.70 -16.05
CA LYS A 400 11.19 21.17 -15.04
C LYS A 400 12.05 19.98 -14.63
N VAL A 401 13.37 20.10 -14.76
CA VAL A 401 14.31 18.99 -14.51
C VAL A 401 15.05 19.24 -13.21
N LYS A 402 15.08 18.24 -12.33
CA LYS A 402 15.85 18.23 -11.08
C LYS A 402 16.91 17.14 -11.15
N ILE A 403 18.14 17.48 -10.79
CA ILE A 403 19.26 16.55 -10.68
C ILE A 403 19.65 16.48 -9.21
N ILE A 404 19.62 15.26 -8.67
CA ILE A 404 19.85 14.99 -7.25
C ILE A 404 21.01 14.01 -7.12
N VAL A 405 21.97 14.34 -6.26
CA VAL A 405 23.15 13.50 -5.95
C VAL A 405 23.26 13.42 -4.44
N ARG A 406 23.44 12.21 -3.88
CA ARG A 406 23.53 11.99 -2.42
C ARG A 406 22.37 12.64 -1.63
N LYS A 407 21.15 12.57 -2.19
CA LYS A 407 19.90 13.17 -1.65
C LYS A 407 19.88 14.71 -1.60
N GLU A 408 20.87 15.39 -2.16
CA GLU A 408 20.91 16.85 -2.30
C GLU A 408 20.53 17.28 -3.71
N LEU A 409 19.70 18.33 -3.83
CA LEU A 409 19.37 18.93 -5.13
C LEU A 409 20.58 19.74 -5.62
N VAL A 410 21.31 19.20 -6.59
CA VAL A 410 22.54 19.84 -7.11
C VAL A 410 22.26 20.77 -8.29
N PHE A 411 21.15 20.56 -9.00
CA PHE A 411 20.77 21.40 -10.13
C PHE A 411 19.26 21.33 -10.41
N GLU A 412 18.72 22.45 -10.84
CA GLU A 412 17.33 22.58 -11.28
C GLU A 412 17.26 23.51 -12.49
N CYS A 413 16.49 23.12 -13.51
CA CYS A 413 16.15 23.99 -14.63
C CYS A 413 14.66 23.98 -14.95
N VAL A 414 14.14 25.13 -15.40
CA VAL A 414 12.73 25.33 -15.71
C VAL A 414 12.59 25.71 -17.18
N CYS A 415 12.18 24.74 -18.01
CA CYS A 415 12.12 24.89 -19.46
C CYS A 415 11.18 26.02 -19.92
N ALA A 416 10.06 26.21 -19.22
CA ALA A 416 9.06 27.23 -19.55
C ALA A 416 9.61 28.65 -19.45
N LYS A 417 10.55 28.88 -18.52
CA LYS A 417 11.21 30.16 -18.29
C LYS A 417 12.61 30.23 -18.92
N GLN A 418 13.10 29.12 -19.46
CA GLN A 418 14.50 28.93 -19.86
C GLN A 418 15.48 29.30 -18.73
N GLU A 419 15.11 28.95 -17.50
CA GLU A 419 15.94 29.14 -16.32
C GLU A 419 16.94 27.99 -16.22
N ASN A 420 18.24 28.30 -16.20
CA ASN A 420 19.36 27.35 -16.25
C ASN A 420 19.34 26.36 -17.43
N CYS A 421 18.55 26.62 -18.47
CA CYS A 421 18.48 25.77 -19.66
C CYS A 421 17.97 26.52 -20.87
N THR A 422 18.25 25.99 -22.06
CA THR A 422 17.66 26.42 -23.32
C THR A 422 17.06 25.21 -24.01
N VAL A 423 15.80 25.32 -24.46
CA VAL A 423 15.06 24.21 -25.09
C VAL A 423 15.04 24.41 -26.59
N PHE A 424 15.47 23.38 -27.32
CA PHE A 424 15.48 23.33 -28.78
C PHE A 424 14.51 22.23 -29.25
N PRO A 425 13.33 22.59 -29.79
CA PRO A 425 12.47 21.63 -30.45
C PRO A 425 13.14 21.10 -31.72
N ASP A 426 13.17 19.78 -31.88
CA ASP A 426 13.66 19.07 -33.06
C ASP A 426 12.47 18.37 -33.72
N VAL A 427 11.62 19.17 -34.34
CA VAL A 427 10.33 18.74 -34.92
C VAL A 427 10.53 17.65 -35.98
N GLY A 428 11.62 17.75 -36.77
CA GLY A 428 11.93 16.77 -37.82
C GLY A 428 12.20 15.36 -37.29
N ASN A 429 12.79 15.25 -36.10
CA ASN A 429 13.06 13.95 -35.46
C ASN A 429 12.11 13.64 -34.30
N ASN A 430 10.98 14.36 -34.19
CA ASN A 430 10.02 14.21 -33.09
C ASN A 430 10.70 14.24 -31.69
N ALA A 431 11.61 15.19 -31.48
CA ALA A 431 12.39 15.28 -30.25
C ALA A 431 12.44 16.71 -29.69
N ALA A 432 12.87 16.85 -28.44
CA ALA A 432 13.28 18.13 -27.88
C ALA A 432 14.62 17.96 -27.15
N VAL A 433 15.51 18.95 -27.29
CA VAL A 433 16.80 18.99 -26.61
C VAL A 433 16.78 20.10 -25.57
N ILE A 434 16.98 19.72 -24.32
CA ILE A 434 17.17 20.62 -23.18
C ILE A 434 18.68 20.78 -22.98
N SER A 435 19.25 21.89 -23.44
CA SER A 435 20.65 22.23 -23.20
C SER A 435 20.78 22.87 -21.82
N LEU A 436 21.59 22.31 -20.93
CA LEU A 436 21.76 22.83 -19.57
C LEU A 436 22.81 23.95 -19.57
N GLN A 437 22.42 25.13 -19.09
CA GLN A 437 23.36 26.23 -18.91
C GLN A 437 24.17 25.97 -17.64
N ASN A 438 25.49 25.90 -17.76
CA ASN A 438 26.39 25.53 -16.65
C ASN A 438 25.94 24.23 -15.94
N GLY A 439 25.57 23.21 -16.72
CA GLY A 439 25.10 21.94 -16.16
C GLY A 439 26.07 21.36 -15.11
N PRO A 440 25.55 20.64 -14.11
CA PRO A 440 26.31 20.27 -12.93
C PRO A 440 27.37 19.22 -13.27
N VAL A 441 28.48 19.23 -12.52
CA VAL A 441 29.40 18.09 -12.44
C VAL A 441 28.83 17.12 -11.41
N VAL A 442 28.68 15.86 -11.82
CA VAL A 442 28.10 14.79 -10.99
C VAL A 442 29.06 13.59 -10.95
N GLU A 443 29.02 12.87 -9.84
CA GLU A 443 29.80 11.66 -9.60
C GLU A 443 29.00 10.66 -8.75
N GLY A 444 29.10 9.39 -9.08
CA GLY A 444 28.43 8.30 -8.36
C GLY A 444 26.97 8.16 -8.74
N ASP A 445 26.11 7.89 -7.77
CA ASP A 445 24.67 7.65 -7.96
C ASP A 445 23.90 8.96 -8.17
N VAL A 446 23.30 9.11 -9.35
CA VAL A 446 22.60 10.33 -9.79
C VAL A 446 21.15 10.01 -10.11
N LYS A 447 20.23 10.82 -9.55
CA LYS A 447 18.81 10.79 -9.87
C LYS A 447 18.44 12.00 -10.73
N VAL A 448 17.67 11.76 -11.79
CA VAL A 448 17.14 12.81 -12.66
C VAL A 448 15.62 12.71 -12.67
N MET A 449 14.93 13.80 -12.30
CA MET A 449 13.47 13.87 -12.21
C MET A 449 12.90 14.90 -13.17
N PHE A 450 11.78 14.57 -13.82
CA PHE A 450 11.08 15.43 -14.76
C PHE A 450 9.69 15.78 -14.24
N GLU A 451 9.51 17.01 -13.77
CA GLU A 451 8.21 17.61 -13.46
C GLU A 451 7.62 18.24 -14.73
N SER A 452 6.29 18.37 -14.81
CA SER A 452 5.62 19.03 -15.95
C SER A 452 4.50 19.95 -15.46
N SER A 453 4.41 21.12 -16.08
CA SER A 453 3.33 22.08 -15.90
C SER A 453 2.08 21.79 -16.76
N ALA A 454 2.15 20.80 -17.67
CA ALA A 454 1.07 20.46 -18.59
C ALA A 454 0.05 19.44 -18.02
N GLY A 455 0.11 19.15 -16.73
CA GLY A 455 -0.81 18.21 -16.09
C GLY A 455 -0.59 16.75 -16.49
N LEU A 456 0.64 16.38 -16.87
CA LEU A 456 0.99 15.00 -17.18
C LEU A 456 0.71 14.07 -15.99
N PRO A 457 0.21 12.83 -16.23
CA PRO A 457 -0.03 11.86 -15.17
C PRO A 457 1.23 11.61 -14.35
N LYS A 458 1.10 11.72 -13.03
CA LYS A 458 2.20 11.49 -12.09
C LYS A 458 2.21 10.04 -11.62
N GLY A 459 3.40 9.47 -11.51
CA GLY A 459 3.62 8.13 -11.00
C GLY A 459 4.27 8.13 -9.63
N TYR A 460 5.26 7.27 -9.46
CA TYR A 460 6.15 7.31 -8.29
C TYR A 460 6.90 8.64 -8.24
N GLU A 461 7.30 9.06 -7.04
CA GLU A 461 7.97 10.34 -6.76
C GLU A 461 7.14 11.60 -7.09
N ASP A 462 5.83 11.45 -7.32
CA ASP A 462 4.91 12.53 -7.69
C ASP A 462 5.34 13.31 -8.96
N VAL A 463 6.04 12.63 -9.87
CA VAL A 463 6.49 13.18 -11.16
C VAL A 463 6.03 12.32 -12.33
N PRO A 464 5.90 12.90 -13.54
CA PRO A 464 5.71 12.15 -14.79
C PRO A 464 6.68 10.99 -14.94
N PHE A 465 7.99 11.25 -14.86
CA PHE A 465 9.01 10.22 -14.93
C PHE A 465 10.34 10.68 -14.31
N TYR A 466 11.16 9.70 -13.96
CA TYR A 466 12.51 9.89 -13.45
C TYR A 466 13.36 8.66 -13.77
N PHE A 467 14.65 8.71 -13.44
CA PHE A 467 15.52 7.55 -13.47
C PHE A 467 16.76 7.77 -12.60
N TRP A 468 17.42 6.67 -12.25
CA TRP A 468 18.73 6.65 -11.61
C TRP A 468 19.78 6.03 -12.53
N PHE A 469 21.00 6.54 -12.45
CA PHE A 469 22.19 5.95 -13.06
C PHE A 469 23.40 6.15 -12.15
N ASN A 470 24.52 5.48 -12.44
CA ASN A 470 25.79 5.74 -11.79
C ASN A 470 26.82 6.18 -12.83
N THR A 471 27.55 7.27 -12.56
CA THR A 471 28.46 7.88 -13.54
C THR A 471 29.60 6.96 -13.98
N SER A 472 30.01 6.03 -13.12
CA SER A 472 31.11 5.09 -13.38
C SER A 472 30.79 4.06 -14.46
N PHE A 473 29.51 3.90 -14.83
CA PHE A 473 29.03 2.99 -15.87
C PHE A 473 28.68 3.72 -17.17
N ILE A 474 28.98 5.02 -17.28
CA ILE A 474 28.71 5.79 -18.50
C ILE A 474 29.84 5.59 -19.50
N GLU A 475 29.49 5.05 -20.65
CA GLU A 475 30.35 4.86 -21.81
C GLU A 475 30.09 5.96 -22.85
N ASP A 476 31.09 6.30 -23.67
CA ASP A 476 31.00 7.28 -24.77
C ASP A 476 30.38 8.64 -24.43
N ASN A 477 30.48 9.06 -23.16
CA ASN A 477 29.90 10.30 -22.63
C ASN A 477 28.40 10.45 -22.98
N LYS A 478 27.69 9.33 -23.01
CA LYS A 478 26.28 9.26 -23.41
C LYS A 478 25.54 8.19 -22.61
N LEU A 479 24.32 8.49 -22.19
CA LEU A 479 23.38 7.52 -21.62
C LEU A 479 22.09 7.56 -22.43
N PHE A 480 21.68 6.45 -23.02
CA PHE A 480 20.35 6.33 -23.64
C PHE A 480 19.50 5.34 -22.83
N LEU A 481 18.30 5.78 -22.45
CA LEU A 481 17.30 4.97 -21.77
C LEU A 481 16.03 4.94 -22.62
N PRO A 482 15.61 3.78 -23.14
CA PRO A 482 14.30 3.63 -23.79
C PRO A 482 13.16 3.73 -22.76
N ARG A 483 11.91 3.80 -23.23
CA ARG A 483 10.71 3.90 -22.41
C ARG A 483 10.66 2.87 -21.27
N GLU A 484 11.01 1.63 -21.56
CA GLU A 484 10.99 0.49 -20.64
C GLU A 484 12.04 0.64 -19.53
N GLU A 485 13.03 1.51 -19.73
CA GLU A 485 14.12 1.78 -18.80
C GLU A 485 13.93 3.08 -17.99
N LEU A 486 12.79 3.75 -18.15
CA LEU A 486 12.42 4.95 -17.41
C LEU A 486 11.42 4.63 -16.30
N ASP A 487 11.61 5.21 -15.11
CA ASP A 487 10.72 5.00 -13.99
C ASP A 487 9.43 5.80 -14.20
N ASN A 488 8.29 5.09 -14.15
CA ASN A 488 6.93 5.46 -14.56
C ASN A 488 6.54 5.11 -16.01
N PRO A 489 7.28 5.52 -17.08
CA PRO A 489 6.95 5.16 -18.46
C PRO A 489 7.00 3.66 -18.78
N HIS A 490 7.79 2.88 -18.04
CA HIS A 490 7.82 1.42 -18.16
C HIS A 490 6.46 0.74 -17.91
N LYS A 491 5.49 1.43 -17.31
CA LYS A 491 4.18 0.85 -16.99
C LYS A 491 3.27 0.85 -18.24
N PRO A 492 2.70 -0.31 -18.62
CA PRO A 492 1.83 -0.39 -19.80
C PRO A 492 0.67 0.61 -19.83
N LYS A 493 0.12 0.95 -18.66
CA LYS A 493 -0.96 1.95 -18.53
C LYS A 493 -0.59 3.37 -18.98
N THR A 494 0.69 3.65 -19.22
CA THR A 494 1.18 4.95 -19.70
C THR A 494 1.57 4.95 -21.17
N TRP A 495 1.44 3.83 -21.87
CA TRP A 495 1.93 3.68 -23.26
C TRP A 495 1.08 4.39 -24.32
N ASP A 496 -0.16 4.77 -23.97
CA ASP A 496 -0.96 5.69 -24.80
C ASP A 496 -0.30 7.07 -24.88
N LEU A 497 0.41 7.47 -23.82
CA LEU A 497 1.15 8.74 -23.74
C LEU A 497 2.61 8.56 -24.20
N TYR A 498 3.35 7.63 -23.58
CA TYR A 498 4.74 7.34 -23.91
C TYR A 498 4.81 6.23 -24.96
N LYS A 499 5.01 6.63 -26.23
CA LYS A 499 5.08 5.70 -27.38
C LYS A 499 6.31 4.79 -27.30
N GLU A 500 6.34 3.75 -28.14
CA GLU A 500 7.39 2.72 -28.11
C GLU A 500 8.80 3.28 -28.35
N ASP A 501 8.91 4.32 -29.18
CA ASP A 501 10.13 5.06 -29.48
C ASP A 501 10.40 6.22 -28.51
N PHE A 502 9.60 6.38 -27.45
CA PHE A 502 9.89 7.33 -26.38
C PHE A 502 11.15 6.90 -25.62
N GLY A 503 12.01 7.88 -25.32
CA GLY A 503 13.25 7.62 -24.60
C GLY A 503 13.97 8.91 -24.26
N VAL A 504 15.00 8.78 -23.42
CA VAL A 504 15.83 9.92 -22.99
C VAL A 504 17.28 9.62 -23.29
N THR A 505 17.97 10.56 -23.92
CA THR A 505 19.43 10.54 -24.04
C THR A 505 20.03 11.67 -23.23
N MET A 506 20.95 11.37 -22.32
CA MET A 506 21.82 12.35 -21.68
C MET A 506 23.18 12.39 -22.38
N PHE A 507 23.70 13.60 -22.56
CA PHE A 507 25.04 13.85 -23.09
C PHE A 507 25.91 14.49 -22.01
N PHE A 508 27.13 13.99 -21.88
CA PHE A 508 28.08 14.40 -20.87
C PHE A 508 29.34 15.00 -21.50
N LEU A 509 30.10 15.73 -20.69
CA LEU A 509 31.48 16.12 -20.95
C LEU A 509 32.33 15.57 -19.82
N GLU A 510 33.55 15.16 -20.12
CA GLU A 510 34.54 14.86 -19.07
C GLU A 510 34.83 16.16 -18.30
N SER A 511 34.85 16.07 -16.97
CA SER A 511 35.30 17.19 -16.14
C SER A 511 36.82 17.27 -16.22
N GLU A 512 37.34 18.45 -16.57
CA GLU A 512 38.77 18.77 -16.44
C GLU A 512 39.29 18.60 -15.01
#